data_AF-A0A0B1TLP0-F1
#
_entry.id   AF-A0A0B1TLP0-F1
#
_cell.length_a   1.000
_cell.length_b   1.000
_cell.length_c   1.000
_cell.angle_alpha   90.00
_cell.angle_beta   90.00
_cell.angle_gamma   90.00
#
_symmetry.space_group_name_H-M   'P 1'
#
loop_
_entity.id
_entity.type
_entity.pdbx_description
1 polymer ?
#
loop_
_entity_poly.entity_id
_entity_poly.type
_entity_poly.pdbx_seq_one_letter_code
_entity_poly.pdbx_strand_id
1 'polypeptide(L)'
;MFKDELTIYHNMYRARHDAPPLVYDGQLEKAAQRWADVLGSEQGCLVHEQPRIYGENLFYFGAKHFPSATTMAHMVTQSFYMEGSGYNYKKLVY
;
A
#
# COMPACT_ATOMS: atom_id res chain seq x y z
N MET A 1 13.98 4.95 -4.65
CA MET A 1 13.07 6.09 -4.93
C MET A 1 11.63 5.76 -4.57
N PHE A 2 10.89 4.95 -5.34
CA PHE A 2 9.48 4.65 -5.03
C PHE A 2 9.28 4.06 -3.63
N LYS A 3 10.04 3.03 -3.25
CA LYS A 3 9.95 2.36 -1.94
C LYS A 3 10.29 3.26 -0.75
N ASP A 4 11.25 4.16 -0.93
CA ASP A 4 11.69 5.09 0.11
C ASP A 4 10.57 6.08 0.40
N GLU A 5 9.99 6.66 -0.67
CA GLU A 5 8.83 7.56 -0.61
C GLU A 5 7.61 6.86 -0.02
N LEU A 6 7.34 5.61 -0.42
CA LEU A 6 6.24 4.82 0.12
C LEU A 6 6.39 4.65 1.65
N THR A 7 7.60 4.35 2.12
CA THR A 7 7.89 4.20 3.56
C THR A 7 7.74 5.54 4.29
N ILE A 8 8.23 6.63 3.70
CA ILE A 8 8.11 7.99 4.26
C ILE A 8 6.65 8.37 4.44
N TYR A 9 5.82 8.26 3.40
CA TYR A 9 4.41 8.66 3.49
C TYR A 9 3.60 7.77 4.45
N HIS A 10 3.85 6.47 4.50
CA HIS A 10 3.25 5.61 5.53
C HIS A 10 3.61 6.10 6.93
N ASN A 11 4.88 6.40 7.18
CA ASN A 11 5.35 6.87 8.49
C ASN A 11 4.81 8.27 8.84
N MET A 12 4.63 9.15 7.85
CA MET A 12 3.94 10.43 8.05
C MET A 12 2.50 10.25 8.55
N TYR A 13 1.75 9.28 8.00
CA TYR A 13 0.40 8.99 8.46
C TYR A 13 0.38 8.28 9.81
N ARG A 14 1.27 7.31 10.04
CA ARG A 14 1.39 6.59 11.32
C ARG A 14 1.71 7.51 12.49
N ALA A 15 2.59 8.50 12.28
CA ALA A 15 2.92 9.50 13.28
C ALA A 15 1.70 10.34 13.73
N ARG A 16 0.69 10.54 12.86
CA ARG A 16 -0.55 11.25 13.23
C ARG A 16 -1.42 10.46 14.21
N HIS A 17 -1.15 9.17 14.37
CA HIS A 17 -1.86 8.24 15.26
C HIS A 17 -0.93 7.70 16.36
N ASP A 18 0.19 8.37 16.62
CA ASP A 18 1.21 7.96 17.61
C ASP A 18 1.73 6.52 17.44
N ALA A 19 1.66 5.98 16.23
CA ALA A 19 2.10 4.63 15.92
C ALA A 19 3.61 4.61 15.59
N PRO A 20 4.37 3.59 16.05
CA PRO A 20 5.80 3.45 15.74
C PRO A 20 6.06 3.43 14.22
N PRO A 21 7.18 3.97 13.72
CA PRO A 21 7.47 3.96 12.28
C PRO A 21 7.71 2.53 11.77
N LEU A 22 7.32 2.28 10.54
CA LEU A 22 7.70 1.09 9.77
C LEU A 22 9.13 1.23 9.26
N VAL A 23 9.78 0.09 9.11
CA VAL A 23 11.09 -0.03 8.46
C VAL A 23 10.90 -0.84 7.18
N TYR A 24 11.58 -0.41 6.12
CA TYR A 24 11.59 -1.10 4.85
C TYR A 24 12.18 -2.52 5.00
N ASP A 25 11.57 -3.49 4.32
CA ASP A 25 12.03 -4.88 4.24
C ASP A 25 12.13 -5.33 2.77
N GLY A 26 13.34 -5.76 2.37
CA GLY A 26 13.61 -6.17 0.99
C GLY A 26 13.00 -7.51 0.59
N GLN A 27 12.63 -8.38 1.54
CA GLN A 27 11.89 -9.60 1.24
C GLN A 27 10.41 -9.28 0.98
N LEU A 28 9.83 -8.35 1.74
CA LEU A 28 8.47 -7.86 1.48
C LEU A 28 8.36 -7.15 0.13
N GLU A 29 9.35 -6.33 -0.25
CA GLU A 29 9.39 -5.71 -1.58
C GLU A 29 9.38 -6.77 -2.69
N LYS A 30 10.24 -7.79 -2.58
CA LYS A 30 10.32 -8.87 -3.58
C LYS A 30 9.00 -9.65 -3.68
N ALA A 31 8.37 -9.95 -2.55
CA ALA A 31 7.08 -10.64 -2.53
C ALA A 31 5.98 -9.78 -3.17
N ALA A 32 5.91 -8.49 -2.81
CA ALA A 32 4.93 -7.55 -3.35
C ALA A 32 5.12 -7.33 -4.87
N GLN A 33 6.35 -7.17 -5.34
CA GLN A 33 6.63 -7.02 -6.77
C GLN A 33 6.21 -8.26 -7.56
N ARG A 34 6.56 -9.46 -7.06
CA ARG A 34 6.14 -10.72 -7.70
C ARG A 34 4.62 -10.79 -7.83
N TRP A 35 3.89 -10.43 -6.78
CA TRP A 35 2.42 -10.48 -6.83
C TRP A 35 1.84 -9.40 -7.75
N ALA A 36 2.41 -8.20 -7.77
CA ALA A 36 2.02 -7.16 -8.72
C ALA A 36 2.23 -7.60 -10.18
N ASP A 37 3.32 -8.33 -10.48
CA ASP A 37 3.59 -8.87 -11.82
C ASP A 37 2.54 -9.94 -12.21
N VAL A 38 2.16 -10.81 -11.27
CA VAL A 38 1.07 -11.79 -11.46
C VAL A 38 -0.24 -11.07 -11.77
N LEU A 39 -0.66 -10.13 -10.91
CA LEU A 39 -1.88 -9.35 -11.11
C LEU A 39 -1.88 -8.53 -12.40
N GLY A 40 -0.72 -8.03 -12.83
CA GLY A 40 -0.58 -7.30 -14.10
C GLY A 40 -0.73 -8.21 -15.32
N SER A 41 -0.41 -9.49 -15.19
CA SER A 41 -0.56 -10.49 -16.25
C SER A 41 -1.97 -11.08 -16.32
N GLU A 42 -2.66 -11.15 -15.18
CA GLU A 42 -4.02 -11.64 -15.08
C GLU A 42 -5.03 -10.53 -15.42
N GLN A 43 -5.77 -10.70 -16.52
CA GLN A 43 -6.80 -9.73 -16.91
C GLN A 43 -8.02 -9.91 -16.01
N GLY A 44 -8.25 -9.03 -15.04
CA GLY A 44 -9.46 -9.13 -14.23
C GLY A 44 -9.56 -8.17 -13.06
N CYS A 45 -8.98 -8.56 -11.93
CA CYS A 45 -9.31 -7.98 -10.63
C CYS A 45 -8.10 -7.92 -9.69
N LEU A 46 -8.11 -6.97 -8.75
CA LEU A 46 -7.24 -7.01 -7.59
C LEU A 46 -7.70 -8.14 -6.67
N VAL A 47 -6.89 -9.20 -6.57
CA VAL A 47 -7.13 -10.33 -5.68
C VAL A 47 -5.93 -10.55 -4.78
N HIS A 48 -6.21 -10.92 -3.53
CA HIS A 48 -5.15 -11.14 -2.56
C HIS A 48 -4.39 -12.43 -2.84
N GLU A 49 -3.08 -12.40 -2.60
CA GLU A 49 -2.26 -13.61 -2.74
C GLU A 49 -2.75 -14.73 -1.80
N GLN A 50 -2.80 -15.95 -2.33
CA GLN A 50 -3.12 -17.15 -1.58
C GLN A 50 -2.01 -18.21 -1.71
N PRO A 51 -1.57 -18.84 -0.60
CA PRO A 51 -1.95 -18.53 0.78
C PRO A 51 -1.38 -17.18 1.25
N ARG A 52 -2.10 -16.47 2.12
CA ARG A 52 -1.65 -15.18 2.64
C ARG A 52 -0.54 -15.40 3.68
N ILE A 53 0.68 -14.99 3.34
CA ILE A 53 1.85 -15.06 4.23
C ILE A 53 2.06 -13.74 4.99
N TYR A 54 1.72 -12.60 4.37
CA TYR A 54 1.87 -11.26 4.93
C TYR A 54 0.55 -10.48 4.92
N GLY A 55 0.48 -9.40 5.73
CA GLY A 55 -0.55 -8.37 5.53
C GLY A 55 -0.40 -7.75 4.14
N GLU A 56 -1.51 -7.44 3.47
CA GLU A 56 -1.49 -6.99 2.07
C GLU A 56 -2.60 -5.98 1.81
N ASN A 57 -2.23 -4.86 1.17
CA ASN A 57 -3.12 -3.90 0.53
C ASN A 57 -2.85 -3.91 -0.98
N LEU A 58 -3.88 -3.74 -1.79
CA LEU A 58 -3.78 -3.76 -3.25
C LEU A 58 -4.25 -2.43 -3.83
N PHE A 59 -3.53 -1.92 -4.81
CA PHE A 59 -3.84 -0.67 -5.49
C PHE A 59 -3.67 -0.82 -7.00
N TYR A 60 -4.58 -0.23 -7.76
CA TYR A 60 -4.53 -0.18 -9.21
C TYR A 60 -4.62 1.27 -9.68
N PHE A 61 -3.82 1.63 -10.67
CA PHE A 61 -3.87 2.94 -11.30
C PHE A 61 -3.58 2.82 -12.80
N GLY A 62 -4.54 3.24 -13.62
CA GLY A 62 -4.40 3.30 -15.06
C GLY A 62 -4.22 4.74 -15.54
N ALA A 63 -3.16 5.01 -16.30
CA ALA A 63 -2.93 6.31 -16.93
C ALA A 63 -2.17 6.18 -18.25
N LYS A 64 -2.34 7.16 -19.14
CA LYS A 64 -1.53 7.29 -20.37
C LYS A 64 -0.09 7.73 -20.07
N HIS A 65 0.07 8.56 -19.04
CA HIS A 65 1.35 9.03 -18.54
C HIS A 65 1.40 8.80 -17.04
N PHE A 66 2.39 8.04 -16.60
CA PHE A 66 2.58 7.80 -15.18
C PHE A 66 3.16 9.05 -14.52
N PRO A 67 2.69 9.40 -13.31
CA PRO A 67 3.31 10.44 -12.51
C PRO A 67 4.71 10.01 -12.04
N SER A 68 5.44 10.93 -11.41
CA SER A 68 6.72 10.60 -10.77
C SER A 68 6.54 9.54 -9.68
N ALA A 69 7.62 8.83 -9.33
CA ALA A 69 7.57 7.83 -8.27
C ALA A 69 7.13 8.42 -6.92
N THR A 70 7.58 9.64 -6.59
CA THR A 70 7.18 10.36 -5.38
C THR A 70 5.68 10.65 -5.38
N THR A 71 5.13 11.17 -6.48
CA THR A 71 3.70 11.44 -6.60
C THR A 71 2.89 10.13 -6.53
N MET A 72 3.34 9.07 -7.20
CA MET A 72 2.67 7.77 -7.13
C MET A 72 2.67 7.20 -5.71
N ALA A 73 3.79 7.26 -5.01
CA ALA A 73 3.89 6.78 -3.62
C ALA A 73 2.95 7.55 -2.69
N HIS A 74 2.86 8.87 -2.86
CA HIS A 74 1.90 9.68 -2.11
C HIS A 74 0.45 9.28 -2.41
N MET A 75 0.09 9.10 -3.68
CA MET A 75 -1.26 8.71 -4.09
C MET A 75 -1.67 7.34 -3.52
N VAL A 76 -0.78 6.34 -3.60
CA VAL A 76 -1.02 4.98 -3.08
C VAL A 76 -1.22 5.02 -1.56
N THR A 77 -0.34 5.71 -0.83
CA THR A 77 -0.44 5.78 0.63
C THR A 77 -1.66 6.58 1.09
N GLN A 78 -1.97 7.68 0.40
CA GLN A 78 -3.13 8.50 0.71
C GLN A 78 -4.44 7.75 0.45
N SER A 79 -4.55 6.97 -0.63
CA SER A 79 -5.77 6.22 -0.93
C SER A 79 -6.13 5.25 0.21
N PHE A 80 -5.18 4.45 0.66
CA PHE A 80 -5.37 3.55 1.81
C PHE A 80 -5.68 4.31 3.10
N TYR A 81 -4.98 5.42 3.36
CA TYR A 81 -5.21 6.20 4.57
C TYR A 81 -6.61 6.82 4.62
N MET A 82 -7.15 7.26 3.48
CA MET A 82 -8.48 7.85 3.38
C MET A 82 -9.61 6.85 3.64
N GLU A 83 -9.37 5.54 3.55
CA GLU A 83 -10.33 4.50 3.97
C GLU A 83 -10.66 4.59 5.47
N GLY A 84 -9.81 5.23 6.28
CA GLY A 84 -10.11 5.54 7.67
C GLY A 84 -11.26 6.54 7.85
N SER A 85 -11.66 7.25 6.80
CA SER A 85 -12.84 8.11 6.83
C SER A 85 -14.10 7.26 7.04
N GLY A 86 -14.82 7.50 8.14
CA GLY A 86 -15.97 6.70 8.53
C GLY A 86 -15.63 5.49 9.40
N TYR A 87 -14.34 5.23 9.67
CA TYR A 87 -13.95 4.20 10.63
C TYR A 87 -14.35 4.62 12.05
N ASN A 88 -15.10 3.77 12.75
CA ASN A 88 -15.53 4.03 14.12
C ASN A 88 -14.53 3.47 15.14
N TYR A 89 -13.61 4.32 15.61
CA TYR A 89 -12.60 3.98 16.61
C TYR A 89 -13.16 3.52 17.96
N LYS A 90 -14.45 3.73 18.25
CA LYS A 90 -15.10 3.26 19.50
C LYS A 90 -15.68 1.86 19.37
N LYS A 91 -15.80 1.33 18.14
CA LYS A 91 -16.32 0.00 17.88
C LYS A 91 -15.18 -0.87 17.38
N LEU A 92 -14.53 -1.56 18.30
CA LEU A 92 -13.57 -2.61 17.94
C LEU A 92 -14.35 -3.77 17.32
N VAL A 93 -14.06 -4.06 16.05
CA VAL A 93 -14.53 -5.28 15.39
C VAL A 93 -13.43 -6.31 15.60
N TYR A 94 -13.75 -7.37 16.32
CA TYR A 94 -12.89 -8.56 16.48
C TYR A 94 -13.38 -9.65 15.55
#